data_AF-A0A1R2AT19-F1
#
_entry.id   AF-A0A1R2AT19-F1
#
_cell.length_a   1.000
_cell.length_b   1.000
_cell.length_c   1.000
_cell.angle_alpha   90.00
_cell.angle_beta   90.00
_cell.angle_gamma   90.00
#
_symmetry.space_group_name_H-M   'P 1'
#
loop_
_entity.id
_entity.type
_entity.pdbx_description
1 polymer ?
#
loop_
_entity_poly.entity_id
_entity_poly.type
_entity_poly.pdbx_seq_one_letter_code
_entity_poly.pdbx_strand_id
1 'polypeptide(L)'
;MSAKFDTKGAMWFMVILNFTKGLNGFRAFDNTRFYIRLMARTIKDTYSFLLIFCYTTIAFGALYSVSANTNGSAFDKLWMLPYELNLGVFDSYNEFNFEFVNFMLASSINVIMMLNLLISILSDSFDKFQIEAQEIDYKEKLSLIIELESLYTIFRKTTRKGYVQLCDYDSQDENKEKWSEDIKEIDIKIDKLSENLEKRLNEIDDRQEYGNKAYEKIEKKILDSDRKIDDIALKLEIIMKSMNLSKD
;
A
#
# COMPACT_ATOMS: atom_id res chain seq x y z
N MET A 1 -40.10 -19.40 -32.88
CA MET A 1 -38.94 -19.85 -32.09
C MET A 1 -38.78 -18.87 -30.93
N SER A 2 -39.50 -19.10 -29.83
CA SER A 2 -39.48 -18.22 -28.65
C SER A 2 -38.52 -18.85 -27.64
N ALA A 3 -37.42 -18.16 -27.37
CA ALA A 3 -36.47 -18.56 -26.33
C ALA A 3 -37.20 -18.56 -24.99
N LYS A 4 -37.39 -19.74 -24.40
CA LYS A 4 -37.78 -19.87 -22.99
C LYS A 4 -36.61 -19.34 -22.16
N PHE A 5 -36.63 -18.04 -21.88
CA PHE A 5 -35.78 -17.47 -20.84
C PHE A 5 -36.08 -18.21 -19.54
N ASP A 6 -35.03 -18.68 -18.87
CA ASP A 6 -35.13 -19.30 -17.55
C ASP A 6 -35.60 -18.24 -16.55
N THR A 7 -36.92 -18.18 -16.36
CA THR A 7 -37.58 -17.17 -15.54
C THR A 7 -37.22 -17.29 -14.07
N LYS A 8 -36.77 -18.48 -13.62
CA LYS A 8 -36.36 -18.71 -12.23
C LYS A 8 -35.02 -18.06 -11.92
N GLY A 9 -34.04 -18.22 -12.81
CA GLY A 9 -32.74 -17.56 -12.66
C GLY A 9 -32.86 -16.03 -12.66
N ALA A 10 -33.69 -15.49 -13.56
CA ALA A 10 -33.96 -14.06 -13.62
C ALA A 10 -34.66 -13.53 -12.35
N MET A 11 -35.65 -14.24 -11.82
CA MET A 11 -36.30 -13.88 -10.56
C MET A 11 -35.32 -13.90 -9.38
N TRP A 12 -34.48 -14.92 -9.29
CA TRP A 12 -33.47 -15.02 -8.22
C TRP A 12 -32.49 -13.83 -8.25
N PHE A 13 -32.00 -13.48 -9.45
CA PHE A 13 -31.13 -12.31 -9.61
C PHE A 13 -31.84 -10.99 -9.25
N MET A 14 -33.11 -10.83 -9.65
CA MET A 14 -33.90 -9.65 -9.26
C MET A 14 -34.06 -9.53 -7.74
N VAL A 15 -34.29 -10.64 -7.04
CA VAL A 15 -34.41 -10.65 -5.58
C VAL A 15 -33.10 -10.16 -4.95
N ILE A 16 -31.95 -10.70 -5.38
CA ILE A 16 -30.63 -10.26 -4.88
C ILE A 16 -30.42 -8.77 -5.13
N LEU A 17 -30.66 -8.30 -6.35
CA LEU A 17 -30.49 -6.89 -6.68
C LEU A 17 -31.39 -5.99 -5.83
N ASN A 18 -32.60 -6.43 -5.50
CA ASN A 18 -33.51 -5.67 -4.66
C ASN A 18 -32.97 -5.58 -3.21
N PHE A 19 -32.43 -6.67 -2.67
CA PHE A 19 -31.77 -6.65 -1.36
C PHE A 19 -30.48 -5.81 -1.36
N THR A 20 -29.67 -5.84 -2.43
CA THR A 20 -28.51 -4.96 -2.58
C THR A 20 -28.92 -3.48 -2.61
N LYS A 21 -30.05 -3.15 -3.27
CA LYS A 21 -30.63 -1.79 -3.22
C LYS A 21 -31.12 -1.43 -1.82
N GLY A 22 -31.72 -2.37 -1.09
CA GLY A 22 -32.09 -2.19 0.32
C GLY A 22 -30.89 -1.87 1.20
N LEU A 23 -29.78 -2.60 1.02
CA LEU A 23 -28.49 -2.31 1.67
C LEU A 23 -27.99 -0.90 1.38
N ASN A 24 -28.08 -0.44 0.13
CA ASN A 24 -27.77 0.95 -0.23
C ASN A 24 -28.73 1.97 0.41
N GLY A 25 -29.98 1.58 0.72
CA GLY A 25 -30.93 2.43 1.44
C GLY A 25 -30.47 2.80 2.85
N PHE A 26 -29.75 1.89 3.53
CA PHE A 26 -29.16 2.19 4.85
C PHE A 26 -28.06 3.25 4.81
N ARG A 27 -27.61 3.68 3.61
CA ARG A 27 -26.71 4.81 3.44
C ARG A 27 -27.33 6.14 3.89
N ALA A 28 -28.66 6.20 4.00
CA ALA A 28 -29.38 7.38 4.45
C ALA A 28 -29.12 7.73 5.94
N PHE A 29 -28.96 6.73 6.81
CA PHE A 29 -28.71 6.99 8.24
C PHE A 29 -27.21 7.18 8.51
N ASP A 30 -26.87 8.19 9.31
CA ASP A 30 -25.48 8.64 9.47
C ASP A 30 -24.56 7.58 10.09
N ASN A 31 -25.02 6.83 11.09
CA ASN A 31 -24.21 5.77 11.72
C ASN A 31 -24.02 4.53 10.82
N THR A 32 -25.05 4.11 10.08
CA THR A 32 -24.95 2.92 9.20
C THR A 32 -24.22 3.22 7.90
N ARG A 33 -24.19 4.49 7.47
CA ARG A 33 -23.43 4.95 6.30
C ARG A 33 -21.95 4.59 6.39
N PHE A 34 -21.36 4.72 7.57
CA PHE A 34 -19.97 4.35 7.82
C PHE A 34 -19.73 2.86 7.50
N TYR A 35 -20.52 1.97 8.09
CA TYR A 35 -20.36 0.52 7.92
C TYR A 35 -20.59 0.05 6.48
N ILE A 36 -21.55 0.63 5.75
CA ILE A 36 -21.83 0.24 4.36
C ILE A 36 -20.68 0.66 3.43
N ARG A 37 -20.15 1.87 3.62
CA ARG A 37 -18.99 2.35 2.85
C ARG A 37 -17.76 1.48 3.13
N LEU A 38 -17.53 1.13 4.41
CA LEU A 38 -16.48 0.21 4.82
C LEU A 38 -16.66 -1.16 4.13
N MET A 39 -17.84 -1.75 4.21
CA MET A 39 -18.13 -3.06 3.62
C MET A 39 -17.91 -3.06 2.10
N ALA A 40 -18.37 -2.02 1.40
CA ALA A 40 -18.14 -1.86 -0.04
C ALA A 40 -16.64 -1.73 -0.38
N ARG A 41 -15.87 -1.00 0.44
CA ARG A 41 -14.42 -0.85 0.25
C ARG A 41 -13.70 -2.18 0.46
N THR A 42 -14.02 -2.85 1.56
CA THR A 42 -13.48 -4.18 1.89
C THR A 42 -13.74 -5.19 0.78
N ILE A 43 -14.96 -5.27 0.23
CA ILE A 43 -15.27 -6.19 -0.88
C ILE A 43 -14.35 -5.95 -2.09
N LYS A 44 -14.02 -4.68 -2.37
CA LYS A 44 -13.09 -4.32 -3.45
C LYS A 44 -11.66 -4.78 -3.14
N ASP A 45 -11.21 -4.59 -1.90
CA ASP A 45 -9.86 -4.94 -1.47
C ASP A 45 -9.66 -6.47 -1.37
N THR A 46 -10.70 -7.23 -1.00
CA THR A 46 -10.67 -8.70 -0.92
C THR A 46 -10.71 -9.41 -2.28
N TYR A 47 -11.05 -8.72 -3.38
CA TYR A 47 -11.22 -9.35 -4.70
C TYR A 47 -9.96 -10.09 -5.18
N SER A 48 -8.77 -9.50 -5.01
CA SER A 48 -7.50 -10.12 -5.39
C SER A 48 -7.22 -11.40 -4.61
N PHE A 49 -7.59 -11.43 -3.32
CA PHE A 49 -7.48 -12.63 -2.49
C PHE A 49 -8.48 -13.71 -2.92
N LEU A 50 -9.71 -13.34 -3.29
CA LEU A 50 -10.73 -14.29 -3.76
C LEU A 50 -10.27 -15.04 -5.02
N LEU A 51 -9.56 -14.38 -5.93
CA LEU A 51 -8.97 -15.03 -7.10
C LEU A 51 -7.93 -16.09 -6.72
N ILE A 52 -7.04 -15.79 -5.77
CA ILE A 52 -6.04 -16.74 -5.27
C ILE A 52 -6.75 -17.93 -4.60
N PHE A 53 -7.78 -17.65 -3.79
CA PHE A 53 -8.59 -18.68 -3.15
C PHE A 53 -9.28 -19.61 -4.15
N CYS A 54 -9.89 -19.07 -5.21
CA CYS A 54 -10.49 -19.89 -6.26
C CYS A 54 -9.44 -20.75 -6.97
N TYR A 55 -8.26 -20.19 -7.25
CA TYR A 55 -7.16 -20.92 -7.87
C TYR A 55 -6.66 -22.09 -7.00
N THR A 56 -6.40 -21.86 -5.71
CA THR A 56 -5.95 -22.92 -4.80
C THR A 56 -7.01 -23.99 -4.61
N THR A 57 -8.29 -23.59 -4.51
CA THR A 57 -9.42 -24.52 -4.36
C THR A 57 -9.56 -25.44 -5.57
N ILE A 58 -9.46 -24.89 -6.80
CA ILE A 58 -9.47 -25.71 -8.03
C ILE A 58 -8.23 -26.62 -8.09
N ALA A 59 -7.06 -26.13 -7.70
CA ALA A 59 -5.82 -26.92 -7.71
C ALA A 59 -5.89 -28.13 -6.77
N PHE A 60 -6.36 -27.93 -5.53
CA PHE A 60 -6.59 -29.03 -4.58
C PHE A 60 -7.73 -29.97 -5.02
N GLY A 61 -8.75 -29.44 -5.70
CA GLY A 61 -9.80 -30.25 -6.33
C GLY A 61 -9.30 -31.13 -7.46
N ALA A 62 -8.39 -30.62 -8.30
CA ALA A 62 -7.75 -31.41 -9.34
C ALA A 62 -6.87 -32.53 -8.73
N LEU A 63 -6.09 -32.22 -7.70
CA LEU A 63 -5.31 -33.22 -6.95
C LEU A 63 -6.19 -34.29 -6.32
N TYR A 64 -7.32 -33.89 -5.74
CA TYR A 64 -8.31 -34.79 -5.17
C TYR A 64 -8.91 -35.70 -6.24
N SER A 65 -9.28 -35.16 -7.40
CA SER A 65 -9.86 -35.94 -8.51
C SER A 65 -8.92 -37.00 -9.09
N VAL A 66 -7.60 -36.80 -9.00
CA VAL A 66 -6.60 -37.80 -9.42
C VAL A 66 -6.38 -38.86 -8.34
N SER A 67 -6.48 -38.47 -7.06
CA SER A 67 -6.24 -39.36 -5.93
C SER A 67 -7.45 -40.25 -5.61
N ALA A 68 -8.66 -39.76 -5.85
CA ALA A 68 -9.91 -40.44 -5.52
C ALA A 68 -10.54 -41.10 -6.76
N ASN A 69 -10.63 -42.44 -6.74
CA ASN A 69 -11.30 -43.26 -7.76
C ASN A 69 -12.84 -43.32 -7.55
N THR A 70 -13.49 -42.17 -7.36
CA THR A 70 -14.92 -42.09 -7.06
C THR A 70 -15.78 -41.82 -8.30
N ASN A 71 -17.00 -42.36 -8.38
CA ASN A 71 -17.90 -42.22 -9.54
C ASN A 71 -18.76 -40.92 -9.50
N GLY A 72 -18.14 -39.77 -9.20
CA GLY A 72 -18.80 -38.46 -9.13
C GLY A 72 -18.69 -37.62 -10.40
N SER A 73 -19.53 -36.60 -10.54
CA SER A 73 -19.43 -35.65 -11.65
C SER A 73 -18.13 -34.81 -11.55
N ALA A 74 -17.59 -34.34 -12.68
CA ALA A 74 -16.36 -33.55 -12.68
C ALA A 74 -16.50 -32.23 -11.90
N PHE A 75 -17.70 -31.65 -11.88
CA PHE A 75 -17.99 -30.43 -11.13
C PHE A 75 -17.93 -30.65 -9.62
N ASP A 76 -18.50 -31.75 -9.14
CA ASP A 76 -18.54 -32.07 -7.72
C ASP A 76 -17.11 -32.25 -7.16
N LYS A 77 -16.25 -32.94 -7.92
CA LYS A 77 -14.86 -33.20 -7.53
C LYS A 77 -13.96 -31.97 -7.58
N LEU A 78 -14.12 -31.13 -8.61
CA LEU A 78 -13.23 -29.98 -8.83
C LEU A 78 -13.61 -28.76 -7.99
N TRP A 79 -14.89 -28.58 -7.68
CA TRP A 79 -15.39 -27.35 -7.07
C TRP A 79 -16.14 -27.57 -5.76
N MET A 80 -17.14 -28.47 -5.74
CA MET A 80 -18.02 -28.62 -4.57
C MET A 80 -17.28 -29.19 -3.35
N LEU A 81 -16.63 -30.36 -3.51
CA LEU A 81 -15.90 -31.03 -2.44
C LEU A 81 -14.74 -30.18 -1.86
N PRO A 82 -13.85 -29.58 -2.67
CA PRO A 82 -12.79 -28.70 -2.16
C PRO A 82 -13.32 -27.43 -1.48
N TYR A 83 -14.47 -26.92 -1.93
CA TYR A 83 -15.12 -25.77 -1.30
C TYR A 83 -15.76 -26.14 0.05
N GLU A 84 -16.41 -27.29 0.14
CA GLU A 84 -16.94 -27.82 1.41
C GLU A 84 -15.82 -28.09 2.42
N LEU A 85 -14.69 -28.62 1.94
CA LEU A 85 -13.49 -28.82 2.74
C LEU A 85 -12.97 -27.52 3.35
N ASN A 86 -13.02 -26.42 2.60
CA ASN A 86 -12.64 -25.09 3.07
C ASN A 86 -13.58 -24.55 4.16
N LEU A 87 -14.84 -24.99 4.17
CA LEU A 87 -15.83 -24.63 5.19
C LEU A 87 -15.80 -25.55 6.41
N GLY A 88 -14.93 -26.57 6.41
CA GLY A 88 -14.79 -27.52 7.50
C GLY A 88 -15.80 -28.66 7.47
N VAL A 89 -16.43 -28.92 6.33
CA VAL A 89 -17.24 -30.12 6.13
C VAL A 89 -16.30 -31.24 5.72
N PHE A 90 -16.25 -32.30 6.54
CA PHE A 90 -15.33 -33.40 6.37
C PHE A 90 -16.10 -34.72 6.35
N ASP A 91 -15.87 -35.53 5.31
CA ASP A 91 -16.19 -36.94 5.37
C ASP A 91 -15.07 -37.71 6.08
N SER A 92 -15.47 -38.73 6.86
CA SER A 92 -14.54 -39.51 7.67
C SER A 92 -13.69 -40.42 6.77
N TYR A 93 -12.41 -40.09 6.61
CA TYR A 93 -11.45 -40.98 5.94
C TYR A 93 -11.04 -42.10 6.91
N ASN A 94 -11.41 -43.33 6.57
CA ASN A 94 -11.11 -44.51 7.39
C ASN A 94 -9.70 -45.07 7.15
N GLU A 95 -8.96 -44.61 6.14
CA GLU A 95 -7.65 -45.15 5.75
C GLU A 95 -6.61 -44.05 5.41
N PHE A 96 -5.34 -44.33 5.69
CA PHE A 96 -4.21 -43.44 5.36
C PHE A 96 -3.77 -43.62 3.90
N ASN A 97 -4.42 -42.87 3.00
CA ASN A 97 -4.14 -42.87 1.56
C ASN A 97 -3.68 -41.49 1.07
N PHE A 98 -3.26 -41.38 -0.20
CA PHE A 98 -2.88 -40.09 -0.82
C PHE A 98 -3.99 -39.02 -0.72
N GLU A 99 -5.25 -39.47 -0.71
CA GLU A 99 -6.42 -38.65 -0.46
C GLU A 99 -6.39 -37.97 0.94
N PHE A 100 -5.98 -38.71 1.97
CA PHE A 100 -5.82 -38.18 3.34
C PHE A 100 -4.69 -37.14 3.43
N VAL A 101 -3.60 -37.35 2.68
CA VAL A 101 -2.49 -36.37 2.62
C VAL A 101 -2.93 -35.09 1.92
N ASN A 102 -3.64 -35.20 0.79
CA ASN A 102 -4.20 -34.03 0.08
C ASN A 102 -5.21 -33.28 0.96
N PHE A 103 -6.06 -34.01 1.68
CA PHE A 103 -7.00 -33.46 2.66
C PHE A 103 -6.29 -32.68 3.77
N MET A 104 -5.25 -33.25 4.39
CA MET A 104 -4.49 -32.58 5.46
C MET A 104 -3.81 -31.30 4.95
N LEU A 105 -3.22 -31.35 3.74
CA LEU A 105 -2.59 -30.18 3.12
C LEU A 105 -3.62 -29.11 2.76
N ALA A 106 -4.73 -29.48 2.12
CA ALA A 106 -5.78 -28.55 1.74
C ALA A 106 -6.45 -27.94 2.98
N SER A 107 -6.78 -28.73 4.00
CA SER A 107 -7.36 -28.22 5.24
C SER A 107 -6.39 -27.33 6.01
N SER A 108 -5.10 -27.65 6.05
CA SER A 108 -4.14 -26.81 6.77
C SER A 108 -3.83 -25.54 5.98
N ILE A 109 -3.40 -25.67 4.73
CA ILE A 109 -2.96 -24.54 3.91
C ILE A 109 -4.13 -23.63 3.57
N ASN A 110 -5.26 -24.17 3.11
CA ASN A 110 -6.34 -23.33 2.61
C ASN A 110 -7.10 -22.64 3.76
N VAL A 111 -7.23 -23.27 4.94
CA VAL A 111 -7.80 -22.61 6.14
C VAL A 111 -6.84 -21.57 6.72
N ILE A 112 -5.54 -21.89 6.87
CA ILE A 112 -4.53 -20.96 7.39
C ILE A 112 -4.37 -19.76 6.45
N MET A 113 -4.26 -20.01 5.14
CA MET A 113 -4.18 -18.95 4.14
C MET A 113 -5.46 -18.13 4.11
N MET A 114 -6.64 -18.76 4.16
CA MET A 114 -7.89 -18.02 4.12
C MET A 114 -8.02 -17.09 5.32
N LEU A 115 -7.90 -17.62 6.53
CA LEU A 115 -8.17 -16.85 7.74
C LEU A 115 -7.12 -15.77 7.95
N ASN A 116 -5.83 -16.11 7.82
CA ASN A 116 -4.77 -15.14 8.14
C ASN A 116 -4.68 -14.02 7.11
N LEU A 117 -4.84 -14.32 5.82
CA LEU A 117 -4.78 -13.29 4.78
C LEU A 117 -6.05 -12.44 4.76
N LEU A 118 -7.22 -13.05 4.93
CA LEU A 118 -8.48 -12.30 4.95
C LEU A 118 -8.55 -11.35 6.16
N ILE A 119 -8.16 -11.81 7.34
CA ILE A 119 -8.11 -10.94 8.54
C ILE A 119 -7.10 -9.80 8.35
N SER A 120 -5.93 -10.08 7.77
CA SER A 120 -4.90 -9.06 7.50
C SER A 120 -5.40 -8.00 6.51
N ILE A 121 -6.00 -8.41 5.40
CA ILE A 121 -6.56 -7.49 4.39
C ILE A 121 -7.72 -6.68 4.97
N LEU A 122 -8.57 -7.32 5.78
CA LEU A 122 -9.67 -6.64 6.47
C LEU A 122 -9.17 -5.57 7.43
N SER A 123 -8.13 -5.87 8.22
CA SER A 123 -7.54 -4.93 9.16
C SER A 123 -6.92 -3.73 8.44
N ASP A 124 -6.13 -3.98 7.40
CA ASP A 124 -5.51 -2.91 6.61
C ASP A 124 -6.55 -2.04 5.88
N SER A 125 -7.61 -2.67 5.34
CA SER A 125 -8.73 -1.96 4.71
C SER A 125 -9.51 -1.12 5.73
N PHE A 126 -9.72 -1.65 6.94
CA PHE A 126 -10.37 -0.94 8.03
C PHE A 126 -9.57 0.28 8.48
N ASP A 127 -8.27 0.13 8.72
CA ASP A 127 -7.38 1.21 9.16
C ASP A 127 -7.30 2.32 8.12
N LYS A 128 -7.11 1.96 6.84
CA LYS A 128 -7.13 2.92 5.72
C LYS A 128 -8.46 3.66 5.62
N PHE A 129 -9.57 2.93 5.71
CA PHE A 129 -10.89 3.53 5.64
C PHE A 129 -11.14 4.48 6.81
N GLN A 130 -10.66 4.17 8.02
CA GLN A 130 -10.83 5.06 9.19
C GLN A 130 -10.13 6.41 8.99
N ILE A 131 -8.94 6.40 8.38
CA ILE A 131 -8.18 7.62 8.06
C ILE A 131 -8.90 8.41 6.94
N GLU A 132 -9.33 7.72 5.88
CA GLU A 132 -9.96 8.34 4.70
C GLU A 132 -11.41 8.76 4.93
N ALA A 133 -12.12 8.18 5.92
CA ALA A 133 -13.56 8.35 6.09
C ALA A 133 -13.97 9.81 6.27
N GLN A 134 -13.17 10.59 7.02
CA GLN A 134 -13.43 12.01 7.25
C GLN A 134 -13.23 12.82 5.96
N GLU A 135 -12.18 12.54 5.20
CA GLU A 135 -11.90 13.19 3.92
C GLU A 135 -12.97 12.87 2.87
N ILE A 136 -13.37 11.60 2.77
CA ILE A 136 -14.43 11.14 1.87
C ILE A 136 -15.74 11.84 2.21
N ASP A 137 -16.07 12.00 3.49
CA ASP A 137 -17.32 12.65 3.90
C ASP A 137 -17.34 14.15 3.54
N TYR A 138 -16.21 14.86 3.72
CA TYR A 138 -16.09 16.24 3.26
C TYR A 138 -16.13 16.37 1.75
N LYS A 139 -15.48 15.47 1.00
CA LYS A 139 -15.55 15.44 -0.47
C LYS A 139 -16.98 15.23 -0.95
N GLU A 140 -17.72 14.31 -0.33
CA GLU A 140 -19.11 14.01 -0.71
C GLU A 140 -20.05 15.19 -0.38
N LYS A 141 -19.86 15.84 0.77
CA LYS A 141 -20.57 17.09 1.13
C LYS A 141 -20.28 18.21 0.14
N LEU A 142 -19.02 18.41 -0.24
CA LEU A 142 -18.63 19.44 -1.20
C LEU A 142 -19.22 19.17 -2.59
N SER A 143 -19.19 17.92 -3.03
CA SER A 143 -19.81 17.51 -4.31
C SER A 143 -21.30 17.82 -4.34
N LEU A 144 -22.02 17.54 -3.24
CA LEU A 144 -23.44 17.86 -3.13
C LEU A 144 -23.69 19.37 -3.17
N ILE A 145 -22.86 20.19 -2.51
CA ILE A 145 -22.98 21.66 -2.54
C ILE A 145 -22.82 22.18 -3.98
N ILE A 146 -21.81 21.68 -4.72
CA ILE A 146 -21.55 22.07 -6.11
C ILE A 146 -22.72 21.66 -7.02
N GLU A 147 -23.27 20.45 -6.87
CA GLU A 147 -24.43 20.01 -7.62
C GLU A 147 -25.66 20.89 -7.34
N LEU A 148 -25.89 21.25 -6.08
CA LEU A 148 -26.97 22.15 -5.66
C LEU A 148 -26.81 23.56 -6.23
N GLU A 149 -25.59 24.10 -6.22
CA GLU A 149 -25.27 25.40 -6.80
C GLU A 149 -25.50 25.41 -8.32
N SER A 150 -25.09 24.35 -9.02
CA SER A 150 -25.31 24.19 -10.46
C SER A 150 -26.80 24.17 -10.80
N LEU A 151 -27.59 23.37 -10.06
CA LEU A 151 -29.05 23.34 -10.17
C LEU A 151 -29.66 24.71 -9.88
N TYR A 152 -29.25 25.37 -8.80
CA TYR A 152 -29.75 26.69 -8.42
C TYR A 152 -29.43 27.75 -9.47
N THR A 153 -28.25 27.69 -10.09
CA THR A 153 -27.82 28.60 -11.16
C THR A 153 -28.65 28.41 -12.43
N ILE A 154 -28.98 27.16 -12.78
CA ILE A 154 -29.84 26.83 -13.93
C ILE A 154 -31.29 27.28 -13.70
N PHE A 155 -31.82 27.10 -12.48
CA PHE A 155 -33.19 27.53 -12.14
C PHE A 155 -33.32 29.05 -11.96
N ARG A 156 -32.22 29.76 -11.73
CA ARG A 156 -32.22 31.21 -11.58
C ARG A 156 -32.27 31.91 -12.95
N LYS A 157 -33.48 32.12 -13.47
CA LYS A 157 -33.76 32.91 -14.69
C LYS A 157 -33.47 34.42 -14.60
N THR A 158 -32.92 34.94 -13.51
CA THR A 158 -32.66 36.37 -13.36
C THR A 158 -31.36 36.64 -12.62
N THR A 159 -30.39 37.17 -13.37
CA THR A 159 -29.13 37.75 -12.90
C THR A 159 -29.39 39.06 -12.15
N ARG A 160 -29.93 38.99 -10.93
CA ARG A 160 -29.74 40.09 -9.98
C ARG A 160 -28.27 40.15 -9.59
N LYS A 161 -27.51 41.06 -10.21
CA LYS A 161 -26.17 41.43 -9.75
C LYS A 161 -26.32 42.02 -8.34
N GLY A 162 -25.89 41.27 -7.34
CA GLY A 162 -25.78 41.74 -5.97
C GLY A 162 -24.33 42.17 -5.73
N TYR A 163 -24.15 43.34 -5.14
CA TYR A 163 -22.84 43.78 -4.68
C TYR A 163 -22.55 43.04 -3.37
N VAL A 164 -21.48 42.24 -3.35
CA VAL A 164 -20.92 41.73 -2.09
C VAL A 164 -20.09 42.87 -1.52
N GLN A 165 -20.64 43.56 -0.53
CA GLN A 165 -19.86 44.51 0.25
C GLN A 165 -19.02 43.68 1.22
N LEU A 166 -17.76 43.46 0.87
CA LEU A 166 -16.74 43.05 1.82
C LEU A 166 -16.52 44.24 2.75
N CYS A 167 -17.27 44.27 3.85
CA CYS A 167 -16.85 45.03 5.01
C CYS A 167 -15.73 44.23 5.65
N ASP A 168 -14.49 44.55 5.31
CA ASP A 168 -13.42 44.36 6.26
C ASP A 168 -13.81 45.20 7.46
N TYR A 169 -14.27 44.54 8.52
CA TYR A 169 -13.97 45.10 9.82
C TYR A 169 -12.46 45.15 9.83
N ASP A 170 -11.90 46.34 9.96
CA ASP A 170 -10.63 46.53 10.63
C ASP A 170 -10.85 45.97 12.05
N SER A 171 -10.87 44.65 12.11
CA SER A 171 -11.01 43.91 13.33
C SER A 171 -9.64 44.07 13.95
N GLN A 172 -9.58 44.97 14.91
CA GLN A 172 -8.80 44.75 16.13
C GLN A 172 -9.23 43.43 16.81
N ASP A 173 -9.24 42.33 16.05
CA ASP A 173 -9.20 40.96 16.52
C ASP A 173 -7.71 40.63 16.55
N GLU A 174 -7.11 40.82 17.72
CA GLU A 174 -5.74 40.42 18.05
C GLU A 174 -5.42 38.98 17.65
N ASN A 175 -6.42 38.14 17.31
CA ASN A 175 -6.27 36.74 16.91
C ASN A 175 -6.15 36.49 15.39
N LYS A 176 -6.73 37.34 14.52
CA LYS A 176 -6.59 37.17 13.06
C LYS A 176 -5.34 37.85 12.52
N GLU A 177 -4.99 39.00 13.07
CA GLU A 177 -3.67 39.59 12.88
C GLU A 177 -2.60 38.64 13.42
N LYS A 178 -2.78 38.01 14.59
CA LYS A 178 -1.90 36.93 15.06
C LYS A 178 -1.75 35.81 14.07
N TRP A 179 -2.84 35.27 13.50
CA TRP A 179 -2.70 34.15 12.56
C TRP A 179 -1.94 34.55 11.29
N SER A 180 -2.16 35.77 10.78
CA SER A 180 -1.40 36.27 9.63
C SER A 180 0.04 36.64 9.98
N GLU A 181 0.29 37.16 11.18
CA GLU A 181 1.62 37.49 11.68
C GLU A 181 2.41 36.23 12.04
N ASP A 182 1.77 35.22 12.63
CA ASP A 182 2.34 33.91 12.95
C ASP A 182 2.72 33.18 11.66
N ILE A 183 1.88 33.22 10.62
CA ILE A 183 2.22 32.65 9.29
C ILE A 183 3.38 33.43 8.66
N LYS A 184 3.38 34.76 8.72
CA LYS A 184 4.51 35.56 8.22
C LYS A 184 5.79 35.32 9.02
N GLU A 185 5.69 35.09 10.33
CA GLU A 185 6.84 34.77 11.19
C GLU A 185 7.37 33.38 10.87
N ILE A 186 6.49 32.42 10.55
CA ILE A 186 6.87 31.10 10.05
C ILE A 186 7.59 31.22 8.70
N ASP A 187 7.09 32.01 7.75
CA ASP A 187 7.77 32.26 6.47
C ASP A 187 9.16 32.87 6.69
N ILE A 188 9.27 33.89 7.54
CA ILE A 188 10.56 34.52 7.89
C ILE A 188 11.51 33.52 8.55
N LYS A 189 11.01 32.60 9.38
CA LYS A 189 11.82 31.54 10.01
C LYS A 189 12.25 30.49 8.99
N ILE A 190 11.39 30.16 8.02
CA ILE A 190 11.70 29.24 6.92
C ILE A 190 12.79 29.84 6.03
N ASP A 191 12.70 31.13 5.69
CA ASP A 191 13.72 31.82 4.90
C ASP A 191 15.07 31.93 5.64
N LYS A 192 15.04 32.21 6.95
CA LYS A 192 16.26 32.18 7.77
C LYS A 192 16.83 30.76 7.91
N LEU A 193 15.98 29.74 7.93
CA LEU A 193 16.41 28.35 7.98
C LEU A 193 17.05 27.95 6.66
N SER A 194 16.47 28.32 5.51
CA SER A 194 17.02 28.02 4.18
C SER A 194 18.38 28.71 3.99
N GLU A 195 18.52 29.99 4.37
CA GLU A 195 19.81 30.68 4.33
C GLU A 195 20.87 30.03 5.25
N ASN A 196 20.47 29.59 6.44
CA ASN A 196 21.39 28.90 7.36
C ASN A 196 21.77 27.51 6.87
N LEU A 197 20.86 26.81 6.19
CA LEU A 197 21.14 25.53 5.56
C LEU A 197 22.10 25.70 4.38
N GLU A 198 21.90 26.71 3.52
CA GLU A 198 22.84 27.02 2.43
C GLU A 198 24.24 27.34 2.97
N LYS A 199 24.35 28.17 4.02
CA LYS A 199 25.65 28.46 4.65
C LYS A 199 26.32 27.20 5.21
N ARG A 200 25.56 26.34 5.89
CA ARG A 200 26.09 25.07 6.43
C ARG A 200 26.49 24.09 5.33
N LEU A 201 25.75 24.04 4.22
CA LEU A 201 26.09 23.23 3.07
C LEU A 201 27.40 23.71 2.43
N ASN A 202 27.56 25.03 2.23
CA ASN A 202 28.80 25.61 1.73
C ASN A 202 29.99 25.34 2.68
N GLU A 203 29.80 25.45 3.99
CA GLU A 203 30.85 25.09 4.96
C GLU A 203 31.21 23.60 4.96
N ILE A 204 30.25 22.72 4.64
CA ILE A 204 30.50 21.28 4.52
C ILE A 204 31.28 21.00 3.22
N ASP A 205 30.90 21.63 2.11
CA ASP A 205 31.62 21.52 0.84
C ASP A 205 33.06 22.01 0.96
N ASP A 206 33.28 23.16 1.61
CA ASP A 206 34.63 23.69 1.87
C ASP A 206 35.46 22.74 2.75
N ARG A 207 34.83 22.12 3.76
CA ARG A 207 35.49 21.11 4.60
C ARG A 207 35.80 19.82 3.84
N GLN A 208 34.92 19.38 2.95
CA GLN A 208 35.19 18.24 2.08
C GLN A 208 36.32 18.53 1.10
N GLU A 209 36.36 19.73 0.50
CA GLU A 209 37.43 20.13 -0.41
C GLU A 209 38.78 20.20 0.32
N TYR A 210 38.79 20.76 1.54
CA TYR A 210 39.99 20.78 2.38
C TYR A 210 40.44 19.37 2.79
N GLY A 211 39.48 18.51 3.16
CA GLY A 211 39.71 17.10 3.44
C GLY A 211 40.36 16.38 2.27
N ASN A 212 39.80 16.52 1.06
CA ASN A 212 40.33 15.92 -0.16
C ASN A 212 41.75 16.40 -0.47
N LYS A 213 42.05 17.69 -0.33
CA LYS A 213 43.41 18.23 -0.48
C LYS A 213 44.38 17.69 0.57
N ALA A 214 43.92 17.42 1.78
CA ALA A 214 44.73 16.80 2.83
C ALA A 214 45.00 15.31 2.51
N TYR A 215 43.99 14.58 2.02
CA TYR A 215 44.15 13.20 1.55
C TYR A 215 45.17 13.10 0.41
N GLU A 216 45.09 13.96 -0.61
CA GLU A 216 46.07 13.99 -1.71
C GLU A 216 47.50 14.27 -1.22
N LYS A 217 47.66 15.14 -0.21
CA LYS A 217 48.99 15.42 0.38
C LYS A 217 49.53 14.22 1.16
N ILE A 218 48.68 13.50 1.86
CA ILE A 218 49.06 12.27 2.59
C ILE A 218 49.43 11.18 1.60
N GLU A 219 48.64 10.99 0.54
CA GLU A 219 48.90 10.04 -0.52
C GLU A 219 50.26 10.29 -1.18
N LYS A 220 50.57 11.55 -1.54
CA LYS A 220 51.90 11.91 -2.09
C LYS A 220 53.04 11.60 -1.12
N LYS A 221 52.86 11.84 0.18
CA LYS A 221 53.89 11.53 1.19
C LYS A 221 54.11 10.03 1.40
N ILE A 222 53.06 9.22 1.29
CA ILE A 222 53.16 7.76 1.35
C ILE A 222 53.94 7.27 0.13
N LEU A 223 53.58 7.75 -1.07
CA LEU A 223 54.25 7.39 -2.32
C LEU A 223 55.75 7.75 -2.32
N ASP A 224 56.11 8.90 -1.76
CA ASP A 224 57.51 9.30 -1.58
C ASP A 224 58.24 8.47 -0.51
N SER A 225 57.53 7.97 0.50
CA SER A 225 58.12 7.11 1.54
C SER A 225 58.35 5.69 1.01
N ASP A 226 57.42 5.14 0.24
CA ASP A 226 57.56 3.85 -0.43
C ASP A 226 58.77 3.85 -1.37
N ARG A 227 58.96 4.91 -2.17
CA ARG A 227 60.15 5.08 -3.01
C ARG A 227 61.45 5.08 -2.24
N LYS A 228 61.48 5.68 -1.04
CA LYS A 228 62.67 5.68 -0.18
C LYS A 228 62.93 4.30 0.41
N ILE A 229 61.88 3.55 0.76
CA ILE A 229 61.98 2.17 1.23
C ILE A 229 62.56 1.29 0.11
N ASP A 230 62.08 1.43 -1.12
CA ASP A 230 62.59 0.71 -2.29
C ASP A 230 64.07 1.00 -2.57
N ASP A 231 64.49 2.27 -2.49
CA ASP A 231 65.91 2.66 -2.68
C ASP A 231 66.82 2.08 -1.57
N ILE A 232 66.33 2.03 -0.32
CA ILE A 232 67.05 1.40 0.79
C ILE A 232 67.13 -0.12 0.59
N ALA A 233 66.04 -0.76 0.14
CA ALA A 233 66.02 -2.19 -0.14
C ALA A 233 67.03 -2.56 -1.24
N LEU A 234 67.08 -1.78 -2.33
CA LEU A 234 68.07 -1.95 -3.40
C LEU A 234 69.51 -1.79 -2.88
N LYS A 235 69.78 -0.77 -2.06
CA LYS A 235 71.11 -0.58 -1.46
C LYS A 235 71.50 -1.74 -0.54
N LEU A 236 70.58 -2.26 0.26
CA LEU A 236 70.82 -3.43 1.11
C LEU A 236 71.10 -4.68 0.27
N GLU A 237 70.37 -4.87 -0.84
CA GLU A 237 70.59 -5.99 -1.75
C GLU A 237 71.98 -5.92 -2.42
N ILE A 238 72.40 -4.74 -2.87
CA ILE A 238 73.75 -4.51 -3.40
C ILE A 238 74.81 -4.81 -2.35
N ILE A 239 74.62 -4.34 -1.11
CA ILE A 239 75.57 -4.59 -0.02
C ILE A 239 75.65 -6.09 0.31
N MET A 240 74.51 -6.77 0.41
CA MET A 240 74.48 -8.23 0.61
C MET A 240 75.19 -8.98 -0.52
N LYS A 241 74.99 -8.56 -1.77
CA LYS A 241 75.67 -9.15 -2.93
C LYS A 241 77.18 -8.91 -2.88
N SER A 242 77.63 -7.72 -2.47
CA SER A 242 79.07 -7.43 -2.29
C SER A 242 79.71 -8.19 -1.13
N MET A 243 78.98 -8.47 -0.05
CA MET A 243 79.48 -9.29 1.07
C MET A 243 79.58 -10.78 0.70
N ASN A 244 78.71 -11.28 -0.17
CA ASN A 244 78.83 -12.64 -0.68
C ASN A 244 79.98 -12.81 -1.69
N LEU A 245 80.32 -11.76 -2.47
CA LEU A 245 81.46 -11.75 -3.39
C LEU A 245 82.83 -11.60 -2.69
N SER A 246 82.89 -11.23 -1.41
CA SER A 246 84.15 -11.19 -0.64
C SER A 246 84.43 -12.49 0.14
N LYS A 247 83.59 -13.51 -0.02
CA LYS A 247 83.71 -14.82 0.64
C LYS A 247 84.17 -15.95 -0.29
N ASP A 248 84.39 -15.66 -1.57
CA ASP A 248 85.07 -16.52 -2.56
C ASP A 248 86.45 -15.93 -2.91
#